data_AF-A0A956FLL1-F1
#
_entry.id   AF-A0A956FLL1-F1
#
_cell.length_a   1.000
_cell.length_b   1.000
_cell.length_c   1.000
_cell.angle_alpha   90.00
_cell.angle_beta   90.00
_cell.angle_gamma   90.00
#
_symmetry.space_group_name_H-M   'P 1'
#
loop_
_entity.id
_entity.type
_entity.pdbx_description
1 polymer ?
#
loop_
_entity_poly.entity_id
_entity_poly.type
_entity_poly.pdbx_seq_one_letter_code
_entity_poly.pdbx_strand_id
1 'polypeptide(L)'
;MLVAVACGDDGPAGSGPADGTGTTGPGTTGPGTTGPSVTVGVDSTAGSTGGTTDGTTAAGTTTGDGTSDGTGSGTAGSTGGSSSGTTGDAGSSSDEGGSDSGSSGGGMPFVCPPGGGMPCVSGAECASNECYVLGPLGGVCSECDEDADCAYGCNPGNPISGQCATCCDGSGGCGCETAAACLPGLFCTQLIQVPGIVDISTCSGCSTDLDCAGGDLCVPTYDLSTLRGEHGCLPPGSRANEEGCNGAGSGDLQCASGNCAPASLMGIPVIWACSECDEDADCTTGSCMLPELVINGTMLELVPGACL
;
A
#
# COMPACT_ATOMS: atom_id res chain seq x y z
N MET A 1 -17.46 -23.38 6.84
CA MET A 1 -17.62 -23.68 5.40
C MET A 1 -16.21 -23.82 4.85
N LEU A 2 -15.70 -25.06 4.75
CA LEU A 2 -14.34 -25.32 4.26
C LEU A 2 -14.36 -25.15 2.73
N VAL A 3 -13.68 -24.14 2.21
CA VAL A 3 -13.40 -24.03 0.77
C VAL A 3 -12.16 -24.86 0.51
N ALA A 4 -12.35 -26.05 -0.08
CA ALA A 4 -11.26 -26.85 -0.61
C ALA A 4 -10.82 -26.25 -1.95
N VAL A 5 -9.62 -25.67 -1.99
CA VAL A 5 -8.98 -25.23 -3.24
C VAL A 5 -8.42 -26.48 -3.92
N ALA A 6 -9.04 -26.88 -5.02
CA ALA A 6 -8.54 -27.92 -5.89
C ALA A 6 -7.59 -27.29 -6.93
N CYS A 7 -6.30 -27.60 -6.85
CA CYS A 7 -5.36 -27.36 -7.95
C CYS A 7 -5.68 -28.33 -9.09
N GLY A 8 -6.17 -27.80 -10.21
CA GLY A 8 -6.32 -28.54 -11.46
C GLY A 8 -5.06 -28.42 -12.32
N ASP A 9 -4.30 -29.50 -12.40
CA ASP A 9 -3.41 -29.81 -13.52
C ASP A 9 -4.26 -30.07 -14.78
N ASP A 10 -3.96 -29.40 -15.89
CA ASP A 10 -3.99 -29.99 -17.23
C ASP A 10 -3.53 -28.97 -18.29
N GLY A 11 -2.33 -29.21 -18.84
CA GLY A 11 -1.92 -28.62 -20.12
C GLY A 11 -2.61 -29.30 -21.31
N PRO A 12 -2.47 -28.74 -22.52
CA PRO A 12 -1.94 -29.60 -23.57
C PRO A 12 -0.87 -28.96 -24.45
N ALA A 13 -0.03 -29.86 -24.94
CA ALA A 13 1.08 -29.65 -25.87
C ALA A 13 0.65 -29.03 -27.21
N GLY A 14 1.45 -28.08 -27.69
CA GLY A 14 1.44 -27.59 -29.07
C GLY A 14 2.83 -27.74 -29.69
N SER A 15 2.90 -28.52 -30.77
CA SER A 15 4.12 -28.97 -31.45
C SER A 15 4.52 -28.09 -32.65
N GLY A 16 5.78 -27.63 -32.66
CA GLY A 16 6.65 -27.42 -33.84
C GLY A 16 6.63 -26.07 -34.59
N PRO A 17 7.58 -25.80 -35.52
CA PRO A 17 8.79 -26.54 -35.88
C PRO A 17 10.10 -25.76 -35.64
N ALA A 18 11.20 -26.52 -35.74
CA ALA A 18 12.58 -26.10 -35.59
C ALA A 18 13.09 -25.20 -36.73
N ASP A 19 13.98 -24.27 -36.40
CA ASP A 19 15.12 -23.94 -37.27
C ASP A 19 16.36 -23.72 -36.40
N GLY A 20 17.36 -24.55 -36.63
CA GLY A 20 18.63 -24.54 -35.92
C GLY A 20 19.70 -23.79 -36.70
N THR A 21 20.61 -23.14 -35.97
CA THR A 21 22.00 -23.01 -36.39
C THR A 21 22.87 -23.13 -35.15
N GLY A 22 23.62 -24.23 -35.09
CA GLY A 22 24.53 -24.51 -33.99
C GLY A 22 25.89 -23.82 -34.19
N THR A 23 26.61 -23.69 -33.08
CA THR A 23 28.06 -23.77 -33.07
C THR A 23 28.51 -24.53 -31.84
N THR A 24 29.19 -25.65 -32.10
CA THR A 24 29.85 -26.55 -31.16
C THR A 24 31.14 -25.93 -30.62
N GLY A 25 31.45 -26.17 -29.34
CA GLY A 25 32.75 -25.91 -28.72
C GLY A 25 32.85 -26.58 -27.35
N PRO A 26 34.01 -27.18 -26.98
CA PRO A 26 34.04 -28.47 -26.29
C PRO A 26 34.06 -28.37 -24.76
N GLY A 27 33.47 -29.37 -24.11
CA GLY A 27 33.52 -29.56 -22.67
C GLY A 27 34.82 -30.20 -22.18
N THR A 28 35.03 -30.11 -20.87
CA THR A 28 35.86 -31.04 -20.09
C THR A 28 35.28 -31.20 -18.68
N THR A 29 34.84 -32.43 -18.40
CA THR A 29 34.90 -33.19 -17.14
C THR A 29 35.52 -32.56 -15.89
N GLY A 30 34.79 -32.70 -14.76
CA GLY A 30 35.29 -33.48 -13.61
C GLY A 30 35.50 -32.74 -12.28
N PRO A 31 35.17 -33.36 -11.12
CA PRO A 31 35.00 -32.69 -9.83
C PRO A 31 36.25 -32.71 -8.93
N GLY A 32 36.33 -31.79 -7.97
CA GLY A 32 37.40 -31.77 -6.96
C GLY A 32 37.04 -30.94 -5.73
N THR A 33 36.98 -31.63 -4.60
CA THR A 33 36.80 -31.13 -3.22
C THR A 33 38.09 -30.51 -2.66
N THR A 34 37.97 -29.95 -1.44
CA THR A 34 39.00 -29.53 -0.45
C THR A 34 39.54 -28.09 -0.51
N GLY A 35 39.37 -27.37 0.62
CA GLY A 35 40.08 -26.14 0.99
C GLY A 35 41.58 -26.39 1.28
N PRO A 36 42.37 -25.42 1.79
CA PRO A 36 42.05 -24.64 2.99
C PRO A 36 42.39 -23.13 2.91
N SER A 37 42.05 -22.46 4.01
CA SER A 37 42.38 -21.11 4.47
C SER A 37 43.77 -20.57 4.09
N VAL A 38 43.79 -19.32 3.60
CA VAL A 38 44.97 -18.45 3.59
C VAL A 38 44.59 -17.09 4.14
N THR A 39 45.15 -16.77 5.31
CA THR A 39 45.23 -15.43 5.88
C THR A 39 46.32 -14.65 5.14
N VAL A 40 46.00 -13.46 4.61
CA VAL A 40 47.01 -12.46 4.24
C VAL A 40 46.62 -11.15 4.90
N GLY A 41 47.44 -10.75 5.88
CA GLY A 41 47.46 -9.39 6.41
C GLY A 41 48.52 -8.55 5.69
N VAL A 42 48.39 -7.23 5.90
CA VAL A 42 49.30 -6.11 5.58
C VAL A 42 49.54 -5.87 4.08
N ASP A 43 49.52 -4.66 3.55
CA ASP A 43 50.18 -3.45 4.04
C ASP A 43 49.56 -2.19 3.41
N SER A 44 49.68 -1.06 4.10
CA SER A 44 49.32 0.27 3.61
C SER A 44 50.41 0.77 2.66
N THR A 45 50.03 1.32 1.50
CA THR A 45 50.92 2.25 0.80
C THR A 45 50.13 3.35 0.13
N ALA A 46 50.28 4.55 0.68
CA ALA A 46 49.88 5.81 0.07
C ALA A 46 50.77 6.12 -1.14
N GLY A 47 50.20 6.71 -2.19
CA GLY A 47 51.01 7.48 -3.13
C GLY A 47 50.48 7.58 -4.56
N SER A 48 50.13 8.81 -4.92
CA SER A 48 50.45 9.48 -6.18
C SER A 48 49.45 9.49 -7.34
N THR A 49 48.80 10.65 -7.47
CA THR A 49 48.80 11.59 -8.61
C THR A 49 48.56 11.07 -10.04
N GLY A 50 47.52 11.66 -10.66
CA GLY A 50 47.67 12.41 -11.90
C GLY A 50 47.45 11.62 -13.20
N GLY A 51 46.34 11.90 -13.87
CA GLY A 51 46.09 11.41 -15.23
C GLY A 51 44.81 11.96 -15.84
N THR A 52 44.88 13.19 -16.36
CA THR A 52 43.92 13.78 -17.31
C THR A 52 43.91 13.02 -18.64
N THR A 53 42.72 12.67 -19.14
CA THR A 53 42.42 12.47 -20.57
C THR A 53 40.93 12.81 -20.76
N ASP A 54 40.60 14.00 -21.24
CA ASP A 54 40.29 14.34 -22.64
C ASP A 54 39.27 13.42 -23.35
N GLY A 55 38.05 13.94 -23.47
CA GLY A 55 37.42 14.22 -24.76
C GLY A 55 36.80 13.08 -25.55
N THR A 56 35.47 13.00 -25.58
CA THR A 56 34.77 12.82 -26.87
C THR A 56 33.38 13.44 -26.87
N THR A 57 33.22 14.38 -27.79
CA THR A 57 31.98 15.02 -28.23
C THR A 57 31.10 14.01 -28.97
N ALA A 58 29.80 13.97 -28.67
CA ALA A 58 28.79 13.49 -29.59
C ALA A 58 27.59 14.45 -29.59
N ALA A 59 27.46 15.16 -30.70
CA ALA A 59 26.33 15.98 -31.07
C ALA A 59 25.32 15.14 -31.84
N GLY A 60 24.05 15.53 -31.76
CA GLY A 60 22.96 15.07 -32.62
C GLY A 60 21.75 14.61 -31.80
N THR A 61 20.51 14.98 -32.07
CA THR A 61 19.93 15.75 -33.18
C THR A 61 18.55 16.19 -32.70
N THR A 62 18.27 17.49 -32.67
CA THR A 62 16.92 18.03 -32.51
C THR A 62 16.21 18.00 -33.86
N THR A 63 15.10 17.27 -33.95
CA THR A 63 14.15 17.39 -35.08
C THR A 63 12.82 17.79 -34.48
N GLY A 64 12.32 18.95 -34.92
CA GLY A 64 11.01 19.48 -34.58
C GLY A 64 9.94 19.06 -35.58
N ASP A 65 8.84 19.82 -35.53
CA ASP A 65 7.58 19.71 -36.27
C ASP A 65 6.65 18.64 -35.68
N GLY A 66 5.43 18.89 -35.24
CA GLY A 66 4.42 19.94 -35.50
C GLY A 66 3.09 19.22 -35.20
N THR A 67 2.09 19.82 -34.56
CA THR A 67 0.94 20.40 -35.26
C THR A 67 -0.01 20.90 -34.19
N SER A 68 -0.40 22.16 -34.29
CA SER A 68 -1.46 22.79 -33.51
C SER A 68 -2.75 22.73 -34.31
N ASP A 69 -3.77 22.08 -33.76
CA ASP A 69 -5.19 22.25 -34.11
C ASP A 69 -5.92 22.27 -32.75
N GLY A 70 -6.72 23.26 -32.35
CA GLY A 70 -7.50 24.19 -33.16
C GLY A 70 -8.96 23.76 -33.18
N THR A 71 -9.64 23.69 -32.01
CA THR A 71 -11.12 23.70 -32.00
C THR A 71 -11.64 24.39 -30.75
N GLY A 72 -12.00 25.66 -30.93
CA GLY A 72 -12.89 26.35 -30.00
C GLY A 72 -14.33 25.97 -30.28
N SER A 73 -15.12 25.84 -29.22
CA SER A 73 -16.56 26.06 -29.28
C SER A 73 -16.99 26.64 -27.95
N GLY A 74 -17.33 27.94 -27.95
CA GLY A 74 -17.92 28.60 -26.81
C GLY A 74 -19.37 28.16 -26.59
N THR A 75 -19.90 28.41 -25.40
CA THR A 75 -21.33 28.65 -25.19
C THR A 75 -21.51 29.58 -23.98
N ALA A 76 -22.43 30.53 -24.17
CA ALA A 76 -22.91 31.57 -23.27
C ALA A 76 -23.17 31.06 -21.82
N GLY A 77 -22.99 31.86 -20.76
CA GLY A 77 -23.55 33.20 -20.60
C GLY A 77 -24.99 33.10 -20.11
N SER A 78 -25.22 33.04 -18.79
CA SER A 78 -26.52 33.30 -18.17
C SER A 78 -26.35 33.84 -16.77
N THR A 79 -26.37 35.16 -16.70
CA THR A 79 -26.72 35.99 -15.55
C THR A 79 -28.19 35.78 -15.18
N GLY A 80 -28.46 35.49 -13.92
CA GLY A 80 -29.82 35.43 -13.38
C GLY A 80 -29.79 35.69 -11.88
N GLY A 81 -29.77 36.96 -11.49
CA GLY A 81 -30.04 37.36 -10.12
C GLY A 81 -31.54 37.26 -9.81
N SER A 82 -31.88 36.88 -8.58
CA SER A 82 -33.12 37.29 -7.92
C SER A 82 -32.93 37.26 -6.40
N SER A 83 -32.97 38.47 -5.86
CA SER A 83 -33.16 38.84 -4.46
C SER A 83 -34.60 38.62 -3.99
N SER A 84 -34.78 38.31 -2.70
CA SER A 84 -35.83 38.81 -1.76
C SER A 84 -36.02 37.77 -0.65
N GLY A 85 -35.68 38.06 0.62
CA GLY A 85 -36.59 38.66 1.61
C GLY A 85 -37.56 37.58 2.14
N THR A 86 -37.54 37.17 3.42
CA THR A 86 -38.08 37.95 4.56
C THR A 86 -37.60 37.46 5.94
N THR A 87 -37.66 38.41 6.87
CA THR A 87 -37.56 38.38 8.33
C THR A 87 -38.53 37.45 9.07
N GLY A 88 -38.10 36.99 10.26
CA GLY A 88 -38.95 36.77 11.45
C GLY A 88 -39.09 35.32 11.90
N ASP A 89 -38.50 34.94 13.02
CA ASP A 89 -39.22 35.00 14.30
C ASP A 89 -38.28 34.80 15.50
N ALA A 90 -38.56 35.54 16.56
CA ALA A 90 -37.91 35.46 17.85
C ALA A 90 -38.85 34.73 18.82
N GLY A 91 -38.32 33.82 19.63
CA GLY A 91 -39.13 33.22 20.69
C GLY A 91 -38.41 32.19 21.54
N SER A 92 -37.89 32.66 22.69
CA SER A 92 -37.91 32.04 24.03
C SER A 92 -37.55 30.55 24.18
N SER A 93 -36.39 30.20 24.73
CA SER A 93 -35.98 30.22 26.16
C SER A 93 -36.54 29.07 27.00
N SER A 94 -35.59 28.24 27.47
CA SER A 94 -35.57 27.41 28.68
C SER A 94 -36.42 26.14 28.69
N ASP A 95 -35.78 24.97 28.74
CA ASP A 95 -35.55 24.29 30.02
C ASP A 95 -34.71 23.02 29.87
N GLU A 96 -34.13 22.67 31.02
CA GLU A 96 -33.06 21.74 31.32
C GLU A 96 -33.37 20.26 31.02
N GLY A 97 -32.31 19.50 30.75
CA GLY A 97 -32.39 18.05 30.65
C GLY A 97 -31.05 17.44 30.23
N GLY A 98 -30.04 17.56 31.10
CA GLY A 98 -28.76 16.89 30.93
C GLY A 98 -28.93 15.38 30.77
N SER A 99 -28.28 14.84 29.75
CA SER A 99 -27.85 13.45 29.67
C SER A 99 -26.65 13.41 28.74
N ASP A 100 -25.51 13.82 29.31
CA ASP A 100 -24.19 13.50 28.81
C ASP A 100 -24.03 11.98 28.82
N SER A 101 -24.35 11.35 27.68
CA SER A 101 -23.78 10.06 27.32
C SER A 101 -22.77 10.31 26.21
N GLY A 102 -21.61 10.84 26.62
CA GLY A 102 -20.40 10.78 25.82
C GLY A 102 -20.03 9.30 25.64
N SER A 103 -20.57 8.70 24.58
CA SER A 103 -20.07 7.43 24.05
C SER A 103 -19.11 7.77 22.92
N SER A 104 -17.89 8.11 23.31
CA SER A 104 -16.75 8.20 22.42
C SER A 104 -16.37 6.79 21.98
N GLY A 105 -16.33 6.52 20.67
CA GLY A 105 -15.56 5.41 20.09
C GLY A 105 -16.30 4.12 19.74
N GLY A 106 -17.61 4.14 19.53
CA GLY A 106 -18.32 3.02 18.89
C GLY A 106 -18.41 3.24 17.39
N GLY A 107 -17.45 2.73 16.61
CA GLY A 107 -17.55 2.70 15.15
C GLY A 107 -18.91 2.14 14.76
N MET A 108 -19.73 2.96 14.09
CA MET A 108 -20.99 2.48 13.55
C MET A 108 -20.68 1.24 12.71
N PRO A 109 -21.43 0.13 12.83
CA PRO A 109 -21.23 -0.99 11.92
C PRO A 109 -21.29 -0.41 10.51
N PHE A 110 -20.25 -0.65 9.74
CA PHE A 110 -20.15 -0.15 8.38
C PHE A 110 -21.25 -0.83 7.57
N VAL A 111 -22.43 -0.21 7.50
CA VAL A 111 -23.60 -0.81 6.86
C VAL A 111 -23.49 -0.49 5.38
N CYS A 112 -23.23 -1.52 4.59
CA CYS A 112 -23.29 -1.40 3.15
C CYS A 112 -24.65 -0.86 2.70
N PRO A 113 -24.69 -0.04 1.63
CA PRO A 113 -25.94 0.38 1.03
C PRO A 113 -26.85 -0.83 0.77
N PRO A 114 -28.18 -0.69 0.72
CA PRO A 114 -29.09 -1.80 0.45
C PRO A 114 -28.68 -2.57 -0.81
N GLY A 115 -28.25 -3.83 -0.65
CA GLY A 115 -27.74 -4.67 -1.75
C GLY A 115 -26.21 -4.77 -1.85
N GLY A 116 -25.45 -4.01 -1.05
CA GLY A 116 -24.01 -4.16 -0.88
C GLY A 116 -23.63 -5.24 0.14
N GLY A 117 -22.36 -5.59 0.20
CA GLY A 117 -21.82 -6.63 1.08
C GLY A 117 -22.04 -8.07 0.59
N MET A 118 -22.76 -8.26 -0.51
CA MET A 118 -22.94 -9.57 -1.13
C MET A 118 -21.72 -9.95 -1.96
N PRO A 119 -21.29 -11.22 -1.97
CA PRO A 119 -20.18 -11.65 -2.81
C PRO A 119 -20.55 -11.51 -4.29
N CYS A 120 -19.60 -11.07 -5.10
CA CYS A 120 -19.74 -10.91 -6.54
C CYS A 120 -18.45 -11.30 -7.26
N VAL A 121 -18.58 -11.63 -8.54
CA VAL A 121 -17.47 -11.79 -9.50
C VAL A 121 -17.45 -10.69 -10.55
N SER A 122 -18.55 -9.94 -10.69
CA SER A 122 -18.66 -8.81 -11.61
C SER A 122 -19.68 -7.78 -11.13
N GLY A 123 -19.54 -6.55 -11.59
CA GLY A 123 -20.47 -5.45 -11.29
C GLY A 123 -21.93 -5.76 -11.59
N ALA A 124 -22.22 -6.54 -12.64
CA ALA A 124 -23.59 -6.88 -13.06
C ALA A 124 -24.40 -7.68 -12.01
N GLU A 125 -23.75 -8.26 -11.01
CA GLU A 125 -24.39 -8.98 -9.90
C GLU A 125 -24.80 -8.03 -8.76
N CYS A 126 -24.32 -6.80 -8.79
CA CYS A 126 -24.49 -5.80 -7.76
C CYS A 126 -25.55 -4.76 -8.16
N ALA A 127 -26.36 -4.34 -7.19
CA ALA A 127 -27.39 -3.33 -7.43
C ALA A 127 -26.80 -1.97 -7.85
N SER A 128 -25.57 -1.68 -7.41
CA SER A 128 -24.77 -0.51 -7.78
C SER A 128 -24.16 -0.63 -9.18
N ASN A 129 -24.06 -1.83 -9.74
CA ASN A 129 -23.16 -2.20 -10.84
C ASN A 129 -21.66 -2.21 -10.48
N GLU A 130 -21.30 -2.04 -9.20
CA GLU A 130 -19.90 -2.02 -8.76
C GLU A 130 -19.55 -3.24 -7.91
N CYS A 131 -18.49 -3.94 -8.29
CA CYS A 131 -18.00 -5.14 -7.60
C CYS A 131 -16.51 -4.95 -7.29
N TYR A 132 -16.22 -4.59 -6.04
CA TYR A 132 -14.84 -4.43 -5.59
C TYR A 132 -14.17 -5.80 -5.42
N VAL A 133 -13.24 -6.15 -6.30
CA VAL A 133 -12.56 -7.46 -6.34
C VAL A 133 -11.15 -7.37 -5.75
N LEU A 134 -10.87 -8.20 -4.73
CA LEU A 134 -9.52 -8.37 -4.17
C LEU A 134 -8.89 -9.68 -4.65
N GLY A 135 -8.43 -9.68 -5.90
CA GLY A 135 -7.70 -10.79 -6.50
C GLY A 135 -8.35 -12.16 -6.25
N PRO A 136 -7.64 -13.16 -5.71
CA PRO A 136 -8.18 -14.49 -5.46
C PRO A 136 -9.16 -14.57 -4.28
N LEU A 137 -9.30 -13.50 -3.48
CA LEU A 137 -10.21 -13.46 -2.33
C LEU A 137 -11.67 -13.21 -2.74
N GLY A 138 -11.92 -12.93 -4.02
CA GLY A 138 -13.24 -12.65 -4.57
C GLY A 138 -13.62 -11.17 -4.50
N GLY A 139 -14.87 -10.87 -4.83
CA GLY A 139 -15.39 -9.51 -4.80
C GLY A 139 -16.58 -9.34 -3.87
N VAL A 140 -16.86 -8.08 -3.53
CA VAL A 140 -18.01 -7.67 -2.71
C VAL A 140 -18.74 -6.52 -3.38
N CYS A 141 -20.07 -6.63 -3.48
CA CYS A 141 -20.91 -5.58 -4.03
C CYS A 141 -20.76 -4.31 -3.20
N SER A 142 -20.36 -3.25 -3.88
CA SER A 142 -19.87 -2.01 -3.26
C SER A 142 -20.49 -0.79 -3.92
N GLU A 143 -20.29 0.41 -3.38
CA GLU A 143 -20.77 1.64 -4.04
C GLU A 143 -19.78 2.22 -5.05
N CYS A 144 -18.53 1.77 -4.99
CA CYS A 144 -17.45 2.08 -5.91
C CYS A 144 -16.55 0.86 -6.05
N ASP A 145 -15.83 0.76 -7.16
CA ASP A 145 -14.70 -0.14 -7.30
C ASP A 145 -13.40 0.56 -7.75
N GLU A 146 -13.49 1.80 -8.24
CA GLU A 146 -12.35 2.64 -8.62
C GLU A 146 -12.52 4.11 -8.14
N ASP A 147 -11.44 4.92 -8.25
CA ASP A 147 -11.49 6.33 -7.87
C ASP A 147 -12.52 7.14 -8.68
N ALA A 148 -12.81 6.73 -9.92
CA ALA A 148 -13.66 7.45 -10.86
C ALA A 148 -15.15 7.41 -10.48
N ASP A 149 -15.56 6.45 -9.65
CA ASP A 149 -16.93 6.34 -9.13
C ASP A 149 -17.22 7.39 -8.06
N CYS A 150 -16.18 7.98 -7.50
CA CYS A 150 -16.24 8.85 -6.34
C CYS A 150 -15.69 10.25 -6.64
N ALA A 151 -16.13 11.23 -5.86
CA ALA A 151 -15.57 12.58 -5.96
C ALA A 151 -14.12 12.64 -5.44
N TYR A 152 -13.78 11.82 -4.44
CA TYR A 152 -12.51 11.87 -3.72
C TYR A 152 -11.99 10.48 -3.34
N GLY A 153 -12.06 9.52 -4.28
CA GLY A 153 -11.50 8.17 -4.11
C GLY A 153 -12.43 7.14 -3.47
N CYS A 154 -12.05 5.87 -3.63
CA CYS A 154 -12.80 4.71 -3.15
C CYS A 154 -12.03 3.98 -2.04
N ASN A 155 -12.62 3.89 -0.85
CA ASN A 155 -12.07 3.06 0.22
C ASN A 155 -12.16 1.59 -0.14
N PRO A 156 -11.11 0.80 0.14
CA PRO A 156 -11.11 -0.62 -0.14
C PRO A 156 -12.21 -1.35 0.64
N GLY A 157 -12.87 -2.28 -0.03
CA GLY A 157 -13.73 -3.28 0.60
C GLY A 157 -12.91 -4.44 1.15
N ASN A 158 -13.52 -5.23 2.03
CA ASN A 158 -12.96 -6.48 2.53
C ASN A 158 -13.97 -7.63 2.28
N PRO A 159 -13.74 -8.49 1.27
CA PRO A 159 -14.63 -9.61 0.95
C PRO A 159 -14.60 -10.71 2.02
N ILE A 160 -13.58 -10.77 2.89
CA ILE A 160 -13.49 -11.72 4.00
C ILE A 160 -14.50 -11.35 5.10
N SER A 161 -14.62 -10.06 5.41
CA SER A 161 -15.56 -9.56 6.41
C SER A 161 -16.92 -9.17 5.81
N GLY A 162 -17.05 -9.13 4.48
CA GLY A 162 -18.23 -8.63 3.77
C GLY A 162 -18.36 -7.11 3.80
N GLN A 163 -17.29 -6.40 4.15
CA GLN A 163 -17.25 -4.94 4.12
C GLN A 163 -17.17 -4.48 2.67
N CYS A 164 -18.13 -3.68 2.23
CA CYS A 164 -18.12 -3.05 0.91
C CYS A 164 -17.09 -1.93 0.81
N ALA A 165 -16.60 -1.70 -0.40
CA ALA A 165 -15.87 -0.50 -0.77
C ALA A 165 -16.82 0.70 -0.84
N THR A 166 -16.30 1.88 -0.47
CA THR A 166 -17.09 3.10 -0.29
C THR A 166 -16.36 4.38 -0.63
N CYS A 167 -17.04 5.32 -1.26
CA CYS A 167 -16.54 6.65 -1.51
C CYS A 167 -16.15 7.33 -0.20
N CYS A 168 -14.99 7.97 -0.21
CA CYS A 168 -14.55 8.85 0.86
C CYS A 168 -14.51 10.31 0.43
N ASP A 169 -14.10 11.16 1.36
CA ASP A 169 -13.97 12.60 1.23
C ASP A 169 -12.52 13.05 0.90
N GLY A 170 -11.63 12.11 0.56
CA GLY A 170 -10.22 12.37 0.24
C GLY A 170 -9.34 12.69 1.45
N SER A 171 -9.84 12.55 2.67
CA SER A 171 -9.09 12.80 3.91
C SER A 171 -8.06 11.70 4.20
N GLY A 172 -7.25 11.89 5.25
CA GLY A 172 -6.26 10.91 5.69
C GLY A 172 -6.88 9.52 5.91
N GLY A 173 -6.29 8.50 5.30
CA GLY A 173 -6.77 7.11 5.32
C GLY A 173 -7.88 6.77 4.34
N CYS A 174 -8.32 7.73 3.52
CA CYS A 174 -9.21 7.48 2.37
C CYS A 174 -8.48 6.65 1.32
N GLY A 175 -9.15 5.64 0.74
CA GLY A 175 -8.58 4.88 -0.38
C GLY A 175 -8.41 5.74 -1.63
N CYS A 176 -7.32 5.50 -2.36
CA CYS A 176 -7.01 6.23 -3.58
C CYS A 176 -6.22 5.33 -4.54
N GLU A 177 -6.39 5.55 -5.83
CA GLU A 177 -5.54 5.02 -6.91
C GLU A 177 -4.59 6.11 -7.42
N THR A 178 -5.01 7.37 -7.30
CA THR A 178 -4.23 8.52 -7.75
C THR A 178 -4.23 9.65 -6.71
N ALA A 179 -3.22 10.52 -6.78
CA ALA A 179 -3.15 11.71 -5.92
C ALA A 179 -4.31 12.71 -6.12
N ALA A 180 -5.09 12.59 -7.22
CA ALA A 180 -6.24 13.46 -7.47
C ALA A 180 -7.45 13.13 -6.57
N ALA A 181 -7.53 11.91 -6.04
CA ALA A 181 -8.55 11.51 -5.08
C ALA A 181 -8.34 12.15 -3.70
N CYS A 182 -7.10 12.52 -3.37
CA CYS A 182 -6.75 13.04 -2.06
C CYS A 182 -6.95 14.55 -1.93
N LEU A 183 -7.28 14.99 -0.72
CA LEU A 183 -7.34 16.41 -0.40
C LEU A 183 -5.97 17.09 -0.56
N PRO A 184 -5.93 18.41 -0.85
CA PRO A 184 -4.68 19.13 -1.04
C PRO A 184 -3.71 18.98 0.15
N GLY A 185 -2.47 18.61 -0.14
CA GLY A 185 -1.42 18.39 0.86
C GLY A 185 -1.28 16.95 1.33
N LEU A 186 -2.09 16.02 0.81
CA LEU A 186 -1.94 14.58 1.02
C LEU A 186 -1.35 13.89 -0.21
N PHE A 187 -0.79 12.70 0.00
CA PHE A 187 -0.18 11.85 -1.02
C PHE A 187 -0.95 10.54 -1.13
N CYS A 188 -1.25 10.10 -2.34
CA CYS A 188 -1.74 8.74 -2.53
C CYS A 188 -0.57 7.76 -2.42
N THR A 189 -0.45 7.08 -1.28
CA THR A 189 0.70 6.24 -0.93
C THR A 189 0.25 4.81 -0.72
N GLN A 190 1.04 3.87 -1.24
CA GLN A 190 0.80 2.45 -1.07
C GLN A 190 0.97 2.05 0.39
N LEU A 191 -0.08 1.46 0.95
CA LEU A 191 -0.14 1.01 2.33
C LEU A 191 0.08 -0.50 2.42
N ILE A 192 -0.65 -1.28 1.64
CA ILE A 192 -0.56 -2.76 1.63
C ILE A 192 -0.30 -3.21 0.20
N GLN A 193 0.80 -3.93 -0.02
CA GLN A 193 1.13 -4.50 -1.31
C GLN A 193 1.44 -5.99 -1.19
N VAL A 194 0.54 -6.81 -1.74
CA VAL A 194 0.75 -8.23 -1.91
C VAL A 194 0.67 -8.53 -3.41
N PRO A 195 1.81 -8.77 -4.08
CA PRO A 195 1.86 -8.96 -5.52
C PRO A 195 0.84 -10.00 -6.02
N GLY A 196 -0.07 -9.56 -6.89
CA GLY A 196 -1.11 -10.41 -7.48
C GLY A 196 -2.30 -10.75 -6.58
N ILE A 197 -2.37 -10.21 -5.36
CA ILE A 197 -3.48 -10.43 -4.42
C ILE A 197 -4.19 -9.13 -4.08
N VAL A 198 -3.47 -8.15 -3.54
CA VAL A 198 -4.04 -6.88 -3.08
C VAL A 198 -3.03 -5.76 -3.22
N ASP A 199 -3.49 -4.63 -3.73
CA ASP A 199 -2.75 -3.37 -3.74
C ASP A 199 -3.69 -2.31 -3.19
N ILE A 200 -3.42 -1.81 -1.98
CA ILE A 200 -4.20 -0.78 -1.32
C ILE A 200 -3.32 0.43 -1.15
N SER A 201 -3.75 1.54 -1.73
CA SER A 201 -3.16 2.86 -1.53
C SER A 201 -4.17 3.76 -0.83
N THR A 202 -3.66 4.62 0.05
CA THR A 202 -4.48 5.57 0.82
C THR A 202 -3.88 6.96 0.84
N CYS A 203 -4.75 7.96 0.98
CA CYS A 203 -4.37 9.34 1.17
C CYS A 203 -3.64 9.49 2.50
N SER A 204 -2.38 9.88 2.42
CA SER A 204 -1.43 9.89 3.54
C SER A 204 -0.79 11.26 3.70
N GLY A 205 -0.37 11.59 4.93
CA GLY A 205 0.29 12.86 5.24
C GLY A 205 1.72 12.97 4.67
N CYS A 206 2.32 11.84 4.30
CA CYS A 206 3.65 11.75 3.71
C CYS A 206 3.71 10.56 2.76
N SER A 207 4.63 10.60 1.78
CA SER A 207 4.97 9.45 0.93
C SER A 207 6.36 8.89 1.28
N THR A 208 7.26 9.78 1.69
CA THR A 208 8.65 9.50 2.04
C THR A 208 9.07 10.30 3.27
N ASP A 209 10.20 9.94 3.89
CA ASP A 209 10.76 10.68 5.03
C ASP A 209 11.09 12.14 4.68
N LEU A 210 11.29 12.48 3.40
CA LEU A 210 11.56 13.84 2.95
C LEU A 210 10.34 14.76 3.01
N ASP A 211 9.13 14.18 3.05
CA ASP A 211 7.89 14.94 3.21
C ASP A 211 7.67 15.36 4.67
N CYS A 212 8.45 14.79 5.60
CA CYS A 212 8.37 15.05 7.03
C CYS A 212 9.35 16.13 7.48
N ALA A 213 8.87 17.07 8.28
CA ALA A 213 9.70 18.14 8.83
C ALA A 213 10.47 17.66 10.07
N GLY A 214 11.56 18.36 10.43
CA GLY A 214 12.21 18.16 11.72
C GLY A 214 13.01 16.86 11.89
N GLY A 215 13.20 16.09 10.81
CA GLY A 215 13.83 14.76 10.88
C GLY A 215 12.89 13.66 11.33
N ASP A 216 11.58 13.91 11.31
CA ASP A 216 10.56 12.88 11.46
C ASP A 216 10.58 11.91 10.27
N LEU A 217 10.09 10.71 10.49
CA LEU A 217 10.03 9.62 9.51
C LEU A 217 8.60 9.41 9.05
N CYS A 218 8.43 8.98 7.80
CA CYS A 218 7.13 8.65 7.26
C CYS A 218 6.77 7.20 7.62
N VAL A 219 5.82 7.05 8.53
CA VAL A 219 5.50 5.78 9.18
C VAL A 219 4.08 5.34 8.83
N PRO A 220 3.85 4.12 8.32
CA PRO A 220 2.52 3.59 8.08
C PRO A 220 1.82 3.21 9.40
N THR A 221 0.53 3.52 9.51
CA THR A 221 -0.34 2.99 10.55
C THR A 221 -1.42 2.15 9.89
N TYR A 222 -1.56 0.89 10.31
CA TYR A 222 -2.50 -0.06 9.74
C TYR A 222 -3.72 -0.25 10.66
N ASP A 223 -4.90 -0.28 10.07
CA ASP A 223 -6.12 -0.85 10.65
C ASP A 223 -6.48 -2.10 9.84
N LEU A 224 -5.98 -3.25 10.31
CA LEU A 224 -6.17 -4.55 9.67
C LEU A 224 -7.60 -5.06 9.77
N SER A 225 -8.42 -4.50 10.67
CA SER A 225 -9.83 -4.88 10.79
C SER A 225 -10.65 -4.37 9.61
N THR A 226 -10.29 -3.20 9.09
CA THR A 226 -10.96 -2.54 7.97
C THR A 226 -10.13 -2.51 6.68
N LEU A 227 -8.91 -3.06 6.71
CA LEU A 227 -7.91 -2.95 5.64
C LEU A 227 -7.62 -1.48 5.26
N ARG A 228 -7.58 -0.61 6.26
CA ARG A 228 -7.31 0.83 6.10
C ARG A 228 -6.00 1.21 6.78
N GLY A 229 -5.65 2.47 6.64
CA GLY A 229 -4.48 3.06 7.29
C GLY A 229 -3.99 4.27 6.53
N GLU A 230 -2.94 4.89 7.04
CA GLU A 230 -2.30 6.06 6.42
C GLU A 230 -0.84 6.15 6.86
N HIS A 231 -0.03 6.85 6.09
CA HIS A 231 1.31 7.24 6.51
C HIS A 231 1.27 8.60 7.20
N GLY A 232 1.93 8.69 8.35
CA GLY A 232 2.08 9.93 9.12
C GLY A 232 3.54 10.19 9.49
N CYS A 233 3.86 11.46 9.73
CA CYS A 233 5.19 11.85 10.19
C CYS A 233 5.32 11.65 11.70
N LEU A 234 6.26 10.81 12.11
CA LEU A 234 6.53 10.52 13.52
C LEU A 234 8.03 10.60 13.83
N PRO A 235 8.42 10.98 15.07
CA PRO A 235 9.81 10.99 15.47
C PRO A 235 10.44 9.59 15.39
N PRO A 236 11.76 9.47 15.12
CA PRO A 236 12.46 8.20 15.21
C PRO A 236 12.30 7.51 16.57
N GLY A 237 12.14 6.19 16.57
CA GLY A 237 12.04 5.33 17.75
C GLY A 237 10.74 5.50 18.53
N SER A 238 9.71 6.14 17.96
CA SER A 238 8.45 6.39 18.65
C SER A 238 7.48 5.21 18.60
N ARG A 239 7.70 4.23 17.70
CA ARG A 239 6.76 3.14 17.46
C ARG A 239 6.98 2.01 18.44
N ALA A 240 5.89 1.56 19.06
CA ALA A 240 5.93 0.37 19.89
C ALA A 240 6.09 -0.89 19.02
N ASN A 241 6.48 -2.00 19.64
CA ASN A 241 6.35 -3.30 18.98
C ASN A 241 4.90 -3.52 18.55
N GLU A 242 4.69 -4.26 17.47
CA GLU A 242 3.38 -4.52 16.82
C GLU A 242 2.81 -3.33 16.05
N GLU A 243 3.47 -2.18 16.04
CA GLU A 243 3.05 -1.07 15.21
C GLU A 243 3.68 -1.13 13.82
N GLY A 244 3.00 -0.58 12.81
CA GLY A 244 3.52 -0.54 11.45
C GLY A 244 4.81 0.26 11.32
N CYS A 245 5.71 -0.19 10.46
CA CYS A 245 6.96 0.49 10.07
C CYS A 245 7.19 0.39 8.56
N ASN A 246 8.12 1.18 8.02
CA ASN A 246 8.46 1.21 6.59
C ASN A 246 9.64 0.28 6.27
N GLY A 247 9.36 -0.90 5.74
CA GLY A 247 10.40 -1.87 5.34
C GLY A 247 11.29 -1.47 4.16
N ALA A 248 10.90 -0.46 3.38
CA ALA A 248 11.65 -0.03 2.19
C ALA A 248 12.62 1.15 2.47
N GLY A 249 12.86 1.48 3.74
CA GLY A 249 13.67 2.64 4.10
C GLY A 249 14.08 2.65 5.57
N SER A 250 13.76 3.74 6.26
CA SER A 250 14.16 3.99 7.65
C SER A 250 13.40 3.17 8.70
N GLY A 251 12.83 2.01 8.34
CA GLY A 251 11.90 1.23 9.18
C GLY A 251 12.44 0.96 10.59
N ASP A 252 13.67 0.48 10.68
CA ASP A 252 14.37 0.22 11.95
C ASP A 252 14.43 1.45 12.86
N LEU A 253 14.68 2.62 12.26
CA LEU A 253 14.73 3.90 12.98
C LEU A 253 13.35 4.35 13.45
N GLN A 254 12.25 3.79 12.94
CA GLN A 254 10.89 4.12 13.39
C GLN A 254 10.55 3.36 14.68
N CYS A 255 11.12 2.17 14.86
CA CYS A 255 10.80 1.25 15.94
C CYS A 255 11.60 1.55 17.21
N ALA A 256 10.92 1.53 18.37
CA ALA A 256 11.58 1.71 19.66
C ALA A 256 12.59 0.59 19.98
N SER A 257 12.36 -0.60 19.43
CA SER A 257 13.28 -1.74 19.48
C SER A 257 14.50 -1.58 18.58
N GLY A 258 14.39 -0.72 17.54
CA GLY A 258 15.37 -0.61 16.47
C GLY A 258 15.21 -1.62 15.34
N ASN A 259 14.16 -2.46 15.35
CA ASN A 259 13.98 -3.54 14.38
C ASN A 259 12.59 -3.47 13.73
N CYS A 260 12.56 -3.48 12.39
CA CYS A 260 11.36 -3.49 11.57
C CYS A 260 11.31 -4.78 10.72
N ALA A 261 10.49 -5.74 11.14
CA ALA A 261 10.42 -7.05 10.50
C ALA A 261 9.19 -7.21 9.59
N PRO A 262 9.28 -8.03 8.53
CA PRO A 262 8.14 -8.31 7.67
C PRO A 262 7.13 -9.20 8.40
N ALA A 263 5.88 -8.74 8.50
CA ALA A 263 4.78 -9.55 8.98
C ALA A 263 4.16 -10.34 7.84
N SER A 264 4.20 -11.67 7.97
CA SER A 264 3.74 -12.58 6.91
C SER A 264 2.37 -13.16 7.20
N LEU A 265 1.49 -13.20 6.20
CA LEU A 265 0.25 -13.97 6.22
C LEU A 265 0.50 -15.27 5.46
N MET A 266 0.48 -16.41 6.15
CA MET A 266 0.70 -17.72 5.53
C MET A 266 2.03 -17.81 4.74
N GLY A 267 3.07 -17.15 5.23
CA GLY A 267 4.40 -17.11 4.61
C GLY A 267 4.58 -16.11 3.47
N ILE A 268 3.58 -15.28 3.18
CA ILE A 268 3.68 -14.17 2.23
C ILE A 268 3.81 -12.86 3.03
N PRO A 269 4.87 -12.06 2.85
CA PRO A 269 5.00 -10.77 3.52
C PRO A 269 3.90 -9.82 3.02
N VAL A 270 3.12 -9.24 3.94
CA VAL A 270 1.99 -8.35 3.61
C VAL A 270 2.23 -6.93 4.10
N ILE A 271 2.75 -6.79 5.31
CA ILE A 271 3.09 -5.51 5.93
C ILE A 271 4.44 -5.62 6.65
N TRP A 272 4.94 -4.49 7.13
CA TRP A 272 6.11 -4.42 7.99
C TRP A 272 5.69 -3.89 9.36
N ALA A 273 6.19 -4.51 10.42
CA ALA A 273 5.86 -4.15 11.79
C ALA A 273 7.09 -4.14 12.68
N CYS A 274 7.08 -3.25 13.66
CA CYS A 274 8.10 -3.18 14.69
C CYS A 274 8.08 -4.45 15.53
N SER A 275 9.25 -5.04 15.74
CA SER A 275 9.41 -6.30 16.46
C SER A 275 10.62 -6.23 17.38
N GLU A 276 10.75 -7.19 18.30
CA GLU A 276 11.96 -7.28 19.12
C GLU A 276 13.20 -7.64 18.27
N CYS A 277 13.01 -8.35 17.17
CA CYS A 277 14.05 -8.85 16.28
C CYS A 277 13.53 -8.91 14.84
N ASP A 278 14.42 -8.74 13.86
CA ASP A 278 14.17 -9.05 12.45
C ASP A 278 15.02 -10.23 11.95
N GLU A 279 16.04 -10.62 12.72
CA GLU A 279 16.82 -11.83 12.51
C GLU A 279 17.29 -12.47 13.83
N ASP A 280 17.79 -13.71 13.76
CA ASP A 280 18.29 -14.44 14.94
C ASP A 280 19.44 -13.70 15.66
N ALA A 281 20.16 -12.82 14.95
CA ALA A 281 21.31 -12.09 15.49
C ALA A 281 20.91 -10.98 16.48
N ASP A 282 19.68 -10.48 16.41
CA ASP A 282 19.15 -9.49 17.36
C ASP A 282 18.86 -10.12 18.73
N CYS A 283 18.67 -11.44 18.75
CA CYS A 283 18.37 -12.17 19.96
C CYS A 283 19.65 -12.47 20.76
N THR A 284 19.70 -11.99 22.00
CA THR A 284 20.84 -12.25 22.91
C THR A 284 21.05 -13.75 23.14
N THR A 285 19.95 -14.50 23.16
CA THR A 285 19.90 -15.96 23.14
C THR A 285 18.64 -16.37 22.41
N GLY A 286 18.71 -17.40 21.56
CA GLY A 286 17.51 -17.95 20.94
C GLY A 286 17.44 -17.83 19.44
N SER A 287 16.23 -18.00 18.92
CA SER A 287 15.85 -17.71 17.54
C SER A 287 14.82 -16.58 17.53
N CYS A 288 14.88 -15.74 16.52
CA CYS A 288 13.86 -14.74 16.26
C CYS A 288 12.62 -15.40 15.66
N MET A 289 11.47 -15.23 16.31
CA MET A 289 10.20 -15.43 15.64
C MET A 289 9.79 -14.13 14.99
N LEU A 290 9.67 -14.15 13.65
CA LEU A 290 9.19 -13.01 12.88
C LEU A 290 7.70 -12.74 13.18
N PRO A 291 7.24 -11.49 12.99
CA PRO A 291 5.82 -11.18 13.09
C PRO A 291 4.98 -11.99 12.10
N GLU A 292 3.78 -12.37 12.51
CA GLU A 292 2.84 -13.13 11.68
C GLU A 292 1.47 -12.46 11.68
N LEU A 293 0.82 -12.41 10.52
CA LEU A 293 -0.58 -12.06 10.41
C LEU A 293 -1.41 -13.35 10.51
N VAL A 294 -2.30 -13.41 11.49
CA VAL A 294 -3.21 -14.53 11.71
C VAL A 294 -4.65 -14.10 11.45
N ILE A 295 -5.43 -15.01 10.88
CA ILE A 295 -6.87 -14.80 10.69
C ILE A 295 -7.59 -15.28 11.94
N ASN A 296 -8.04 -14.34 12.77
CA ASN A 296 -8.82 -14.62 13.96
C ASN A 296 -10.30 -14.32 13.70
N GLY A 297 -11.02 -15.36 13.25
CA GLY A 297 -12.42 -15.22 12.82
C GLY A 297 -12.52 -14.48 11.48
N THR A 298 -13.05 -13.25 11.49
CA THR A 298 -13.20 -12.39 10.29
C THR A 298 -12.23 -11.21 10.28
N MET A 299 -11.29 -11.18 11.23
CA MET A 299 -10.32 -10.09 11.39
C MET A 299 -8.90 -10.60 11.21
N LEU A 300 -8.02 -9.75 10.68
CA LEU A 300 -6.59 -9.97 10.64
C LEU A 300 -5.99 -9.41 11.93
N GLU A 301 -5.23 -10.25 12.64
CA GLU A 301 -4.53 -9.91 13.87
C GLU A 301 -3.02 -10.04 13.62
N LEU A 302 -2.25 -9.06 14.11
CA LEU A 302 -0.80 -9.10 14.04
C LEU A 302 -0.25 -9.74 15.32
N VAL A 303 0.47 -10.84 15.16
CA VAL A 303 1.25 -11.47 16.22
C VAL A 303 2.65 -10.84 16.22
N PRO A 304 3.13 -10.28 17.35
CA PRO A 304 4.46 -9.69 17.43
C PRO A 304 5.56 -10.69 17.10
N GLY A 305 6.62 -10.19 16.48
CA GLY A 305 7.90 -10.89 16.46
C GLY A 305 8.63 -10.74 17.79
N ALA A 306 9.21 -11.83 18.29
CA ALA A 306 9.87 -11.89 19.60
C ALA A 306 11.03 -12.89 19.59
N CYS A 307 12.01 -12.65 20.48
CA CYS A 307 13.10 -13.59 20.73
C CYS A 307 12.65 -14.73 21.65
N LEU A 308 12.98 -15.99 21.29
CA LEU A 308 12.62 -17.19 22.05
C LEU A 308 13.77 -17.83 22.84
#